data_AF-A0A2H5AXX9-F1
#
_entry.id   AF-A0A2H5AXX9-F1
#
_cell.length_a   1.000
_cell.length_b   1.000
_cell.length_c   1.000
_cell.angle_alpha   90.00
_cell.angle_beta   90.00
_cell.angle_gamma   90.00
#
_symmetry.space_group_name_H-M   'P 1'
#
loop_
_entity.id
_entity.type
_entity.pdbx_description
1 polymer ?
#
loop_
_entity_poly.entity_id
_entity_poly.type
_entity_poly.pdbx_seq_one_letter_code
_entity_poly.pdbx_strand_id
1 'polypeptide(L)' 'MRSADTEFHGGPLDGRVLAVLLTTLGHVPKVYRVPVPAHGETPAATLVYRRAKEYDPKGRWRWRYEYDREASS' A
#
# COMPACT_ATOMS: atom_id res chain seq x y z
N MET A 1 -3.59 6.51 -18.18
CA MET A 1 -2.77 5.64 -17.30
C MET A 1 -3.69 4.59 -16.70
N ARG A 2 -3.24 3.33 -16.56
CA ARG A 2 -4.06 2.24 -16.01
C ARG A 2 -3.84 2.14 -14.50
N SER A 3 -4.88 1.80 -13.75
CA SER A 3 -4.83 1.52 -12.32
C SER A 3 -5.31 0.10 -12.03
N ALA A 4 -5.01 -0.39 -10.82
CA ALA A 4 -5.59 -1.60 -10.25
C ALA A 4 -6.05 -1.34 -8.82
N ASP A 5 -7.24 -1.84 -8.49
CA ASP A 5 -7.75 -1.84 -7.13
C ASP A 5 -6.89 -2.75 -6.27
N THR A 6 -6.21 -2.18 -5.29
CA THR A 6 -5.22 -2.85 -4.45
C THR A 6 -5.57 -2.65 -3.00
N GLU A 7 -5.63 -3.76 -2.25
CA GLU A 7 -5.91 -3.76 -0.82
C GLU A 7 -4.67 -3.38 -0.01
N PHE A 8 -4.90 -2.66 1.09
CA PHE A 8 -3.90 -2.25 2.07
C PHE A 8 -4.15 -2.99 3.39
N HIS A 9 -3.10 -3.55 3.97
CA HIS A 9 -3.13 -4.34 5.19
C HIS A 9 -2.16 -3.77 6.23
N GLY A 10 -2.65 -3.58 7.45
CA GLY A 10 -1.96 -2.93 8.56
C GLY A 10 -1.88 -1.40 8.43
N GLY A 11 -1.44 -0.77 9.52
CA GLY A 11 -1.25 0.67 9.58
C GLY A 11 -2.53 1.49 9.37
N PRO A 12 -2.40 2.80 9.10
CA PRO A 12 -3.55 3.70 8.96
C PRO A 12 -4.49 3.45 7.78
N LEU A 13 -4.08 2.64 6.78
CA LEU A 13 -4.91 2.29 5.62
C LEU A 13 -5.46 0.86 5.67
N ASP A 14 -5.37 0.20 6.82
CA ASP A 14 -5.83 -1.18 6.96
C ASP A 14 -7.28 -1.39 6.48
N GLY A 15 -7.49 -2.46 5.71
CA GLY A 15 -8.78 -2.83 5.12
C GLY A 15 -9.25 -1.93 3.97
N ARG A 16 -8.48 -0.91 3.57
CA ARG A 16 -8.84 -0.05 2.44
C ARG A 16 -8.40 -0.65 1.12
N VAL A 17 -9.22 -0.40 0.08
CA VAL A 17 -8.87 -0.71 -1.31
C VAL A 17 -8.75 0.62 -2.06
N LEU A 18 -7.59 0.84 -2.69
CA LEU A 18 -7.33 2.05 -3.47
C LEU A 18 -6.98 1.71 -4.91
N ALA A 19 -7.40 2.56 -5.84
CA ALA A 19 -6.97 2.48 -7.23
C ALA A 19 -5.51 2.94 -7.35
N VAL A 20 -4.58 1.99 -7.43
CA VAL A 20 -3.14 2.27 -7.53
C VAL A 20 -2.72 2.30 -8.99
N LEU A 21 -2.02 3.36 -9.39
CA LEU A 21 -1.47 3.48 -10.74
C LEU A 21 -0.47 2.36 -11.03
N LEU A 22 -0.65 1.72 -12.18
CA LEU A 22 0.26 0.70 -12.65
C LEU A 22 1.51 1.34 -13.26
N THR A 23 2.63 0.67 -13.06
CA THR A 23 3.86 0.92 -13.79
C THR A 23 3.67 0.63 -15.29
N THR A 24 4.64 1.03 -16.12
CA THR A 24 4.65 0.72 -17.56
C THR A 24 4.60 -0.79 -17.84
N LEU A 25 5.10 -1.61 -16.92
CA LEU A 25 5.06 -3.08 -16.97
C LEU A 25 3.70 -3.65 -16.52
N GLY A 26 2.72 -2.82 -16.18
CA GLY A 26 1.38 -3.26 -15.76
C GLY A 26 1.30 -3.76 -14.32
N HIS A 27 2.35 -3.60 -13.51
CA HIS A 27 2.36 -4.03 -12.12
C HIS A 27 2.20 -2.83 -11.17
N VAL A 28 1.60 -3.05 -10.00
CA VAL A 28 1.65 -2.06 -8.91
C VAL A 28 3.11 -1.82 -8.47
N PRO A 29 3.46 -0.58 -8.06
CA PRO A 29 4.79 -0.25 -7.56
C PRO A 29 5.27 -1.17 -6.45
N LYS A 30 6.59 -1.36 -6.31
CA LYS A 30 7.15 -2.16 -5.20
C LYS A 30 6.86 -1.54 -3.83
N VAL A 31 6.86 -0.22 -3.77
CA VAL A 31 6.67 0.57 -2.56
C VAL A 31 5.65 1.67 -2.84
N TYR A 32 4.70 1.84 -1.92
CA TYR A 32 3.72 2.92 -1.94
C TYR A 32 3.98 3.82 -0.73
N ARG A 33 4.12 5.14 -0.97
CA ARG A 33 4.43 6.13 0.08
C ARG A 33 3.27 7.09 0.22
N VAL A 34 2.86 7.36 1.45
CA VAL A 34 1.80 8.30 1.77
C VAL A 34 2.36 9.40 2.66
N PRO A 35 2.58 10.61 2.14
CA PRO A 35 2.89 11.75 2.99
C PRO A 35 1.65 12.13 3.80
N VAL A 36 1.78 12.12 5.12
CA VAL A 36 0.76 12.56 6.07
C VAL A 36 1.23 13.87 6.68
N PRO A 37 0.52 14.99 6.45
CA PRO A 37 0.88 16.26 7.05
C PRO A 37 0.66 16.22 8.56
N ALA A 38 1.39 17.06 9.30
CA ALA A 38 1.19 17.23 10.73
C ALA A 38 -0.25 17.70 11.02
N HIS A 39 -0.85 17.18 12.08
CA HIS A 39 -2.20 17.56 12.50
C HIS A 39 -2.30 17.60 14.03
N GLY A 40 -2.50 18.80 14.59
CA GLY A 40 -2.51 19.02 16.04
C GLY A 40 -1.18 18.59 16.67
N GLU A 41 -1.24 17.64 17.61
CA GLU A 41 -0.06 17.07 18.26
C GLU A 41 0.59 15.91 17.46
N THR A 42 0.00 15.50 16.33
CA THR A 42 0.56 14.45 15.48
C THR A 42 1.60 15.05 14.51
N PRO A 43 2.88 14.65 14.58
CA PRO A 43 3.89 15.15 13.65
C PRO A 43 3.63 14.66 12.22
N ALA A 44 4.22 15.35 11.24
CA ALA A 44 4.20 14.89 9.86
C ALA A 44 4.95 13.56 9.76
N ALA A 45 4.42 12.64 8.95
CA ALA A 45 5.00 11.32 8.76
C ALA A 45 4.86 10.86 7.31
N THR A 46 5.71 9.93 6.89
CA THR A 46 5.56 9.20 5.64
C THR A 46 5.27 7.74 5.93
N LEU A 47 4.05 7.31 5.63
CA LEU A 47 3.69 5.90 5.74
C LEU A 47 4.26 5.14 4.53
N VAL A 48 4.87 4.00 4.78
CA VAL A 48 5.44 3.13 3.76
C VAL A 48 4.69 1.81 3.73
N TYR A 49 4.29 1.40 2.53
CA TYR A 49 3.71 0.08 2.28
C TYR A 49 4.49 -0.67 1.21
N ARG A 50 4.73 -1.96 1.41
CA ARG A 50 5.40 -2.84 0.44
C ARG A 50 4.41 -3.76 -0.23
N ARG A 51 4.56 -3.95 -1.55
CA ARG A 51 3.71 -4.92 -2.24
C ARG A 51 4.02 -6.33 -1.75
N ALA A 52 2.99 -7.11 -1.49
CA ALA A 52 3.05 -8.50 -1.09
C ALA A 52 2.08 -9.33 -1.93
N LYS A 53 2.34 -10.63 -2.01
CA LYS A 53 1.41 -11.58 -2.61
C LYS A 53 0.48 -12.09 -1.51
N GLU A 54 -0.81 -11.95 -1.73
CA GLU A 54 -1.83 -12.61 -0.94
C GLU A 54 -2.34 -13.81 -1.71
N TYR A 55 -2.38 -14.97 -1.05
CA TYR A 55 -2.85 -16.22 -1.64
C TYR A 55 -4.24 -16.56 -1.13
N ASP A 56 -5.13 -16.95 -2.05
CA ASP A 56 -6.41 -17.54 -1.68
C ASP A 56 -6.23 -19.03 -1.30
N PRO A 57 -7.23 -19.66 -0.67
CA PRO A 57 -7.17 -21.10 -0.34
C PRO A 57 -7.01 -22.04 -1.54
N LYS A 58 -7.23 -21.54 -2.76
CA LYS A 58 -7.07 -22.28 -4.02
C LYS A 58 -5.69 -22.05 -4.66
N GLY A 59 -4.78 -21.34 -3.98
CA GLY A 59 -3.41 -21.06 -4.42
C GLY A 59 -3.28 -19.95 -5.47
N ARG A 60 -4.38 -19.27 -5.83
CA ARG A 60 -4.32 -18.08 -6.68
C ARG A 60 -3.83 -16.91 -5.85
N TRP A 61 -3.13 -15.97 -6.48
CA TRP A 61 -2.61 -14.81 -5.77
C TRP A 61 -3.06 -13.50 -6.39
N ARG A 62 -3.16 -12.47 -5.55
CA ARG A 62 -3.29 -11.07 -5.94
C ARG A 62 -2.24 -10.22 -5.24
N TRP A 63 -2.01 -9.03 -5.77
CA TRP A 63 -1.19 -8.03 -5.09
C TRP A 63 -1.99 -7.38 -3.97
N ARG A 64 -1.35 -7.19 -2.82
CA ARG A 64 -1.77 -6.28 -1.75
C ARG A 64 -0.59 -5.43 -1.29
N TYR A 65 -0.85 -4.40 -0.51
CA TYR A 65 0.16 -3.60 0.16
C TYR A 65 0.15 -3.89 1.66
N GLU A 66 1.32 -4.18 2.23
CA GLU A 66 1.50 -4.39 3.67
C GLU A 66 2.25 -3.22 4.28
N TYR A 67 1.76 -2.73 5.41
CA TYR A 67 2.38 -1.63 6.14
C TYR A 67 3.77 -2.00 6.66
N ASP A 68 4.77 -1.21 6.30
CA ASP A 68 6.13 -1.32 6.79
C ASP A 68 6.35 -0.26 7.87
N ARG A 69 6.15 -0.65 9.13
CA ARG A 69 6.34 0.22 10.29
C ARG A 69 7.78 0.70 10.41
N GLU A 70 8.76 -0.15 10.12
CA GLU A 70 10.18 0.15 10.26
C GLU A 70 10.66 1.16 9.21
N ALA A 71 10.08 1.13 8.01
CA ALA A 71 10.38 2.11 6.96
C ALA A 71 9.51 3.39 7.06
N SER A 72 8.51 3.41 7.93
CA SER A 72 7.65 4.58 8.16
C SER A 72 8.28 5.49 9.20
N SER A 73 8.31 6.80 8.93
CA SER A 73 8.95 7.82 9.77
C SER A 73 8.12 9.08 9.87
#